data_AF-A0A8C2ZJF6-F1
#
_entry.id   AF-A0A8C2ZJF6-F1
#
_cell.length_a   1.000
_cell.length_b   1.000
_cell.length_c   1.000
_cell.angle_alpha   90.00
_cell.angle_beta   90.00
_cell.angle_gamma   90.00
#
_symmetry.space_group_name_H-M   'P 1'
#
loop_
_entity.id
_entity.type
_entity.pdbx_description
1 polymer ?
#
loop_
_entity_poly.entity_id
_entity_poly.type
_entity_poly.pdbx_seq_one_letter_code
_entity_poly.pdbx_strand_id
1 'polypeptide(L)'
;PLMKPRGGGEDGSGSRSGEDECGPDELILLLVYLYSLAEEAQPAGQEGEELEKLERELIGALTLVVTRETELSPLLQKLTGCASPEELTMERAHSAVGDMFETLRGLSHTRDHLKQLRSVYTASDGVHQATYRPFLRQILEEVFHPDRPECPDIEHTSGGLTDLLKTGFSMFMKVSRPHPSDNPLLLLFLVGGVTPSELRLIREVVATSPLDMCCAILRVPVNTPCEGDVS
;
A
#
# COMPACT_ATOMS: atom_id res chain seq x y z
N PRO A 1 15.80 12.27 5.28
CA PRO A 1 16.50 13.37 4.58
C PRO A 1 16.38 14.65 5.40
N LEU A 2 17.46 15.03 6.08
CA LEU A 2 17.52 16.23 6.93
C LEU A 2 17.60 17.47 6.05
N MET A 3 16.66 18.40 6.22
CA MET A 3 16.78 19.75 5.67
C MET A 3 17.87 20.52 6.41
N LYS A 4 18.75 21.14 5.63
CA LYS A 4 19.84 22.00 6.09
C LYS A 4 19.31 23.43 6.17
N PRO A 5 19.33 24.11 7.33
CA PRO A 5 18.99 25.52 7.38
C PRO A 5 20.22 26.32 6.93
N ARG A 6 20.03 27.26 6.01
CA ARG A 6 21.09 28.17 5.55
C ARG A 6 20.66 29.60 5.86
N GLY A 7 21.35 30.19 6.84
CA GLY A 7 21.77 31.60 6.92
C GLY A 7 20.67 32.67 6.90
N GLY A 8 20.57 33.41 8.01
CA GLY A 8 19.70 34.58 8.15
C GLY A 8 20.11 35.82 7.34
N GLY A 9 19.17 36.74 7.33
CA GLY A 9 19.28 38.12 6.83
C GLY A 9 17.90 38.77 6.97
N GLU A 10 17.81 39.76 7.86
CA GLU A 10 16.60 40.52 8.19
C GLU A 10 16.14 41.41 7.02
N ASP A 11 14.85 41.74 7.06
CA ASP A 11 14.15 42.84 6.39
C ASP A 11 14.09 42.87 4.85
N GLY A 12 12.90 42.50 4.35
CA GLY A 12 12.48 42.80 2.99
C GLY A 12 11.08 42.28 2.73
N SER A 13 10.12 43.20 2.64
CA SER A 13 8.77 42.98 2.12
C SER A 13 8.83 42.16 0.82
N GLY A 14 8.51 40.87 0.92
CA GLY A 14 8.52 39.93 -0.20
C GLY A 14 7.30 39.04 -0.09
N SER A 15 6.33 39.29 -0.96
CA SER A 15 5.20 38.40 -1.23
C SER A 15 5.70 36.97 -1.35
N ARG A 16 5.24 36.07 -0.47
CA ARG A 16 5.45 34.62 -0.64
C ARG A 16 4.64 34.18 -1.87
N SER A 17 5.28 34.19 -3.03
CA SER A 17 4.72 33.73 -4.29
C SER A 17 4.57 32.21 -4.28
N GLY A 18 3.32 31.72 -4.34
CA GLY A 18 2.82 30.62 -5.17
C GLY A 18 3.66 29.37 -5.49
N GLU A 19 4.61 28.94 -4.65
CA GLU A 19 5.44 27.74 -4.91
C GLU A 19 5.07 26.51 -4.07
N ASP A 20 3.99 26.58 -3.28
CA ASP A 20 3.56 25.54 -2.32
C ASP A 20 2.18 24.93 -2.67
N GLU A 21 1.77 24.99 -3.94
CA GLU A 21 0.51 24.37 -4.38
C GLU A 21 0.73 22.88 -4.67
N CYS A 22 0.02 22.03 -3.92
CA CYS A 22 0.01 20.58 -4.10
C CYS A 22 -0.69 20.23 -5.43
N GLY A 23 0.03 19.61 -6.36
CA GLY A 23 -0.51 19.19 -7.64
C GLY A 23 -1.48 18.00 -7.51
N PRO A 24 -2.24 17.68 -8.58
CA PRO A 24 -3.15 16.54 -8.57
C PRO A 24 -2.43 15.21 -8.31
N ASP A 25 -1.20 15.04 -8.79
CA ASP A 25 -0.40 13.84 -8.54
C ASP A 25 -0.09 13.68 -7.05
N GLU A 26 0.37 14.74 -6.38
CA GLU A 26 0.66 14.72 -4.94
C GLU A 26 -0.59 14.48 -4.10
N LEU A 27 -1.74 15.05 -4.50
CA LEU A 27 -3.03 14.80 -3.85
C LEU A 27 -3.44 13.34 -4.00
N ILE A 28 -3.30 12.76 -5.20
CA ILE A 28 -3.59 11.34 -5.44
C ILE A 28 -2.66 10.45 -4.60
N LEU A 29 -1.37 10.76 -4.54
CA LEU A 29 -0.41 10.03 -3.71
C LEU A 29 -0.75 10.10 -2.22
N LEU A 30 -1.19 11.26 -1.73
CA LEU A 30 -1.65 11.43 -0.36
C LEU A 30 -2.90 10.59 -0.10
N LEU A 31 -3.85 10.54 -1.02
CA LEU A 31 -5.04 9.70 -0.89
C LEU A 31 -4.70 8.22 -0.88
N VAL A 32 -3.80 7.77 -1.77
CA VAL A 32 -3.29 6.40 -1.74
C VAL A 32 -2.67 6.07 -0.38
N TYR A 33 -1.87 6.98 0.17
CA TYR A 33 -1.31 6.81 1.51
C TYR A 33 -2.40 6.72 2.59
N LEU A 34 -3.37 7.64 2.60
CA LEU A 34 -4.44 7.65 3.60
C LEU A 34 -5.32 6.41 3.54
N TYR A 35 -5.77 6.00 2.34
CA TYR A 35 -6.58 4.79 2.17
C TYR A 35 -5.77 3.52 2.47
N SER A 36 -4.45 3.52 2.25
CA SER A 36 -3.61 2.39 2.68
C SER A 36 -3.61 2.18 4.21
N LEU A 37 -3.96 3.22 4.98
CA LEU A 37 -4.06 3.21 6.44
C LEU A 37 -5.52 3.15 6.96
N ALA A 38 -6.51 3.26 6.07
CA ALA A 38 -7.92 3.35 6.44
C ALA A 38 -8.44 2.02 6.99
N GLU A 39 -9.50 2.09 7.82
CA GLU A 39 -9.99 1.13 8.83
C GLU A 39 -9.37 1.24 10.23
N GLU A 40 -8.21 1.85 10.38
CA GLU A 40 -7.47 1.79 11.66
C GLU A 40 -7.74 2.99 12.59
N ALA A 41 -8.56 3.93 12.14
CA ALA A 41 -8.85 5.20 12.81
C ALA A 41 -10.32 5.41 13.23
N GLN A 42 -11.24 4.48 12.93
CA GLN A 42 -12.68 4.75 13.10
C GLN A 42 -13.30 4.06 14.33
N PRO A 43 -13.87 4.83 15.29
CA PRO A 43 -14.81 4.30 16.27
C PRO A 43 -16.14 3.95 15.59
N ALA A 44 -16.73 2.81 15.95
CA ALA A 44 -17.94 2.31 15.33
C ALA A 44 -19.15 3.27 15.51
N GLY A 45 -19.65 3.83 14.40
CA GLY A 45 -20.99 4.40 14.28
C GLY A 45 -21.05 5.80 13.67
N GLN A 46 -22.01 6.02 12.76
CA GLN A 46 -22.38 7.30 12.10
C GLN A 46 -21.36 7.95 11.14
N GLU A 47 -20.10 7.51 11.12
CA GLU A 47 -19.05 8.12 10.27
C GLU A 47 -19.13 7.76 8.77
N GLY A 48 -19.86 6.69 8.41
CA GLY A 48 -19.98 6.22 7.02
C GLY A 48 -20.65 7.23 6.08
N GLU A 49 -21.76 7.84 6.50
CA GLU A 49 -22.49 8.81 5.66
C GLU A 49 -21.70 10.11 5.45
N GLU A 50 -21.00 10.58 6.49
CA GLU A 50 -20.13 11.76 6.41
C GLU A 50 -18.91 11.49 5.52
N LEU A 51 -18.33 10.28 5.61
CA LEU A 51 -17.23 9.87 4.75
C LEU A 51 -17.68 9.79 3.28
N GLU A 52 -18.81 9.17 2.98
CA GLU A 52 -19.37 9.10 1.61
C GLU A 52 -19.68 10.49 1.04
N LYS A 53 -20.12 11.42 1.89
CA LYS A 53 -20.32 12.81 1.49
C LYS A 53 -18.99 13.49 1.18
N LEU A 54 -17.99 13.33 2.05
CA LEU A 54 -16.65 13.90 1.85
C LEU A 54 -15.98 13.33 0.60
N GLU A 55 -16.11 12.03 0.34
CA GLU A 55 -15.63 11.39 -0.90
C GLU A 55 -16.27 12.04 -2.13
N ARG A 56 -17.59 12.24 -2.14
CA ARG A 56 -18.28 12.89 -3.27
C ARG A 56 -17.79 14.32 -3.49
N GLU A 57 -17.59 15.09 -2.42
CA GLU A 57 -17.03 16.44 -2.50
C GLU A 57 -15.60 16.43 -3.07
N LEU A 58 -14.77 15.48 -2.60
CA LEU A 58 -13.39 15.34 -3.03
C LEU A 58 -13.26 14.86 -4.48
N ILE A 59 -14.10 13.94 -4.92
CA ILE A 59 -14.22 13.53 -6.33
C ILE A 59 -14.50 14.76 -7.20
N GLY A 60 -15.48 15.58 -6.81
CA GLY A 60 -15.82 16.81 -7.53
C GLY A 60 -14.67 17.80 -7.58
N ALA A 61 -14.01 18.04 -6.44
CA ALA A 61 -12.87 18.94 -6.35
C ALA A 61 -11.68 18.46 -7.20
N LEU A 62 -11.32 17.18 -7.11
CA LEU A 62 -10.21 16.62 -7.85
C LEU A 62 -10.50 16.56 -9.35
N THR A 63 -11.76 16.29 -9.75
CA THR A 63 -12.20 16.41 -11.15
C THR A 63 -11.92 17.82 -11.70
N LEU A 64 -12.24 18.86 -10.93
CA LEU A 64 -12.00 20.24 -11.33
C LEU A 64 -10.51 20.59 -11.40
N VAL A 65 -9.67 20.09 -10.49
CA VAL A 65 -8.23 20.30 -10.53
C VAL A 65 -7.63 19.63 -11.77
N VAL A 66 -7.94 18.35 -11.97
CA VAL A 66 -7.42 17.54 -13.09
C VAL A 66 -7.82 18.11 -14.45
N THR A 67 -9.04 18.64 -14.59
CA THR A 67 -9.50 19.26 -15.86
C THR A 67 -8.92 20.65 -16.14
N ARG A 68 -8.27 21.29 -15.15
CA ARG A 68 -7.62 22.59 -15.31
C ARG A 68 -6.14 22.47 -15.64
N GLU A 69 -5.58 21.26 -15.55
CA GLU A 69 -4.18 21.01 -15.87
C GLU A 69 -3.87 21.38 -17.33
N THR A 70 -2.82 22.16 -17.51
CA THR A 70 -2.33 22.54 -18.84
C THR A 70 -1.48 21.45 -19.47
N GLU A 71 -0.98 20.51 -18.66
CA GLU A 71 -0.22 19.34 -19.09
C GLU A 71 -0.63 18.14 -18.24
N LEU A 72 -0.88 16.99 -18.87
CA LEU A 72 -1.22 15.77 -18.14
C LEU A 72 0.06 15.02 -17.75
N SER A 73 0.24 14.78 -16.46
CA SER A 73 1.31 13.91 -15.96
C SER A 73 1.13 12.48 -16.47
N PRO A 74 2.20 11.65 -16.50
CA PRO A 74 2.07 10.23 -16.85
C PRO A 74 1.09 9.46 -15.94
N LEU A 75 0.88 9.92 -14.71
CA LEU A 75 -0.10 9.36 -13.79
C LEU A 75 -1.52 9.70 -14.24
N LEU A 76 -1.79 10.97 -14.53
CA LEU A 76 -3.09 11.43 -15.02
C LEU A 76 -3.43 10.84 -16.38
N GLN A 77 -2.46 10.71 -17.29
CA GLN A 77 -2.67 10.04 -18.58
C GLN A 77 -3.09 8.58 -18.39
N LYS A 78 -2.45 7.85 -17.47
CA LYS A 78 -2.83 6.46 -17.16
C LYS A 78 -4.18 6.36 -16.46
N LEU A 79 -4.49 7.30 -15.57
CA LEU A 79 -5.73 7.31 -14.83
C LEU A 79 -6.92 7.63 -15.74
N THR A 80 -6.76 8.60 -16.62
CA THR A 80 -7.84 9.13 -17.47
C THR A 80 -7.92 8.47 -18.85
N GLY A 81 -6.84 7.83 -19.30
CA GLY A 81 -6.69 7.29 -20.65
C GLY A 81 -6.50 8.37 -21.73
N CYS A 82 -6.35 9.65 -21.36
CA CYS A 82 -6.13 10.75 -22.30
C CYS A 82 -4.64 11.00 -22.52
N ALA A 83 -4.24 11.26 -23.77
CA ALA A 83 -2.86 11.64 -24.08
C ALA A 83 -2.60 13.13 -23.89
N SER A 84 -3.64 13.97 -24.00
CA SER A 84 -3.53 15.42 -23.86
C SER A 84 -4.73 16.03 -23.12
N PRO A 85 -4.57 17.24 -22.54
CA PRO A 85 -5.65 17.94 -21.85
C PRO A 85 -6.88 18.22 -22.73
N GLU A 86 -6.70 18.42 -24.04
CA GLU A 86 -7.81 18.70 -24.96
C GLU A 86 -8.77 17.52 -25.12
N GLU A 87 -8.28 16.29 -24.94
CA GLU A 87 -9.09 15.06 -24.96
C GLU A 87 -9.84 14.82 -23.64
N LEU A 88 -9.44 15.52 -22.57
CA LEU A 88 -9.95 15.31 -21.23
C LEU A 88 -11.22 16.13 -20.98
N THR A 89 -12.37 15.51 -21.23
CA THR A 89 -13.66 16.09 -20.89
C THR A 89 -13.94 16.00 -19.38
N MET A 90 -14.80 16.89 -18.88
CA MET A 90 -15.20 16.87 -17.48
C MET A 90 -15.88 15.55 -17.07
N GLU A 91 -16.68 14.96 -17.95
CA GLU A 91 -17.31 13.65 -17.72
C GLU A 91 -16.27 12.53 -17.61
N ARG A 92 -15.28 12.51 -18.52
CA ARG A 92 -14.21 11.51 -18.49
C ARG A 92 -13.33 11.64 -17.24
N ALA A 93 -12.97 12.87 -16.89
CA ALA A 93 -12.23 13.14 -15.66
C ALA A 93 -13.03 12.70 -14.42
N HIS A 94 -14.32 13.01 -14.37
CA HIS A 94 -15.18 12.61 -13.25
C HIS A 94 -15.30 11.10 -13.12
N SER A 95 -15.50 10.39 -14.23
CA SER A 95 -15.52 8.93 -14.26
C SER A 95 -14.20 8.33 -13.78
N ALA A 96 -13.06 8.81 -14.32
CA ALA A 96 -11.73 8.31 -13.96
C ALA A 96 -11.41 8.53 -12.47
N VAL A 97 -11.76 9.70 -11.92
CA VAL A 97 -11.62 9.99 -10.49
C VAL A 97 -12.58 9.13 -9.66
N GLY A 98 -13.82 8.90 -10.12
CA GLY A 98 -14.75 7.99 -9.45
C GLY A 98 -14.19 6.55 -9.35
N ASP A 99 -13.71 6.01 -10.47
CA ASP A 99 -13.09 4.68 -10.54
C ASP A 99 -11.83 4.58 -9.66
N MET A 100 -11.08 5.68 -9.55
CA MET A 100 -9.95 5.79 -8.62
C MET A 100 -10.42 5.63 -7.17
N PHE A 101 -11.51 6.29 -6.75
CA PHE A 101 -12.03 6.16 -5.40
C PHE A 101 -12.58 4.76 -5.09
N GLU A 102 -13.18 4.07 -6.07
CA GLU A 102 -13.52 2.66 -5.93
C GLU A 102 -12.28 1.79 -5.67
N THR A 103 -11.20 2.07 -6.41
CA THR A 103 -9.90 1.40 -6.21
C THR A 103 -9.30 1.70 -4.84
N LEU A 104 -9.37 2.95 -4.39
CA LEU A 104 -8.90 3.38 -3.06
C LEU A 104 -9.70 2.71 -1.94
N ARG A 105 -11.02 2.58 -2.06
CA ARG A 105 -11.83 1.80 -1.11
C ARG A 105 -11.39 0.34 -1.07
N GLY A 106 -11.16 -0.29 -2.23
CA GLY A 106 -10.59 -1.64 -2.29
C GLY A 106 -9.24 -1.77 -1.58
N LEU A 107 -8.38 -0.74 -1.67
CA LEU A 107 -7.10 -0.69 -0.98
C LEU A 107 -7.27 -0.73 0.55
N SER A 108 -8.22 0.02 1.10
CA SER A 108 -8.51 0.04 2.55
C SER A 108 -8.88 -1.35 3.08
N HIS A 109 -9.67 -2.09 2.31
CA HIS A 109 -10.18 -3.42 2.72
C HIS A 109 -9.22 -4.57 2.38
N THR A 110 -8.07 -4.28 1.78
CA THR A 110 -7.15 -5.33 1.30
C THR A 110 -6.65 -6.21 2.45
N ARG A 111 -6.64 -5.72 3.70
CA ARG A 111 -6.16 -6.47 4.87
C ARG A 111 -7.26 -7.13 5.70
N ASP A 112 -8.53 -7.02 5.32
CA ASP A 112 -9.68 -7.48 6.13
C ASP A 112 -9.70 -9.00 6.35
N HIS A 113 -9.14 -9.73 5.40
CA HIS A 113 -9.08 -11.18 5.40
C HIS A 113 -7.96 -11.74 6.29
N LEU A 114 -7.00 -10.89 6.69
CA LEU A 114 -5.94 -11.25 7.63
C LEU A 114 -6.53 -11.29 9.04
N LYS A 115 -5.89 -12.01 9.96
CA LYS A 115 -6.36 -12.19 11.34
C LYS A 115 -5.55 -11.35 12.31
N GLN A 116 -4.23 -11.46 12.25
CA GLN A 116 -3.28 -10.79 13.14
C GLN A 116 -2.61 -9.60 12.45
N LEU A 117 -2.41 -9.67 11.14
CA LEU A 117 -1.67 -8.67 10.36
C LEU A 117 -2.56 -7.61 9.68
N ARG A 118 -3.73 -7.34 10.28
CA ARG A 118 -4.74 -6.44 9.69
C ARG A 118 -4.35 -4.96 9.74
N SER A 119 -3.63 -4.57 10.80
CA SER A 119 -3.36 -3.16 11.10
C SER A 119 -1.87 -2.84 11.02
N VAL A 120 -1.53 -1.75 10.34
CA VAL A 120 -0.15 -1.22 10.19
C VAL A 120 0.07 0.10 10.92
N TYR A 121 -0.97 0.61 11.58
CA TYR A 121 -1.03 1.89 12.25
C TYR A 121 -1.80 1.74 13.57
N THR A 122 -1.19 2.23 14.65
CA THR A 122 -1.83 2.31 15.95
C THR A 122 -2.09 3.77 16.25
N ALA A 123 -3.37 4.14 16.41
CA ALA A 123 -3.76 5.50 16.77
C ALA A 123 -3.22 5.89 18.16
N SER A 124 -3.05 7.20 18.37
CA SER A 124 -2.65 7.75 19.67
C SER A 124 -3.79 7.58 20.68
N ASP A 125 -3.49 7.02 21.85
CA ASP A 125 -4.44 6.84 22.96
C ASP A 125 -4.38 8.00 23.99
N GLY A 126 -3.63 9.06 23.68
CA GLY A 126 -3.40 10.22 24.54
C GLY A 126 -2.22 10.05 25.50
N VAL A 127 -1.70 8.83 25.66
CA VAL A 127 -0.50 8.50 26.43
C VAL A 127 0.65 8.13 25.49
N HIS A 128 0.36 7.39 24.44
CA HIS A 128 1.29 6.94 23.42
C HIS A 128 1.02 7.68 22.12
N GLN A 129 2.09 8.09 21.45
CA GLN A 129 1.98 8.68 20.12
C GLN A 129 1.52 7.63 19.11
N ALA A 130 0.86 8.11 18.06
CA ALA A 130 0.48 7.26 16.95
C ALA A 130 1.73 6.58 16.36
N THR A 131 1.64 5.28 16.11
CA THR A 131 2.79 4.48 15.71
C THR A 131 2.49 3.76 14.40
N TYR A 132 3.38 3.91 13.41
CA TYR A 132 3.33 3.15 12.18
C TYR A 132 4.22 1.91 12.28
N ARG A 133 3.64 0.74 12.07
CA ARG A 133 4.32 -0.57 12.07
C ARG A 133 4.17 -1.20 10.68
N PRO A 134 5.18 -1.09 9.80
CA PRO A 134 5.11 -1.59 8.43
C PRO A 134 4.72 -3.06 8.35
N PHE A 135 3.89 -3.44 7.38
CA PHE A 135 3.42 -4.82 7.20
C PHE A 135 4.56 -5.84 7.14
N LEU A 136 5.61 -5.55 6.37
CA LEU A 136 6.79 -6.41 6.27
C LEU A 136 7.48 -6.65 7.62
N ARG A 137 7.48 -5.63 8.50
CA ARG A 137 8.05 -5.78 9.85
C ARG A 137 7.26 -6.82 10.64
N GLN A 138 5.94 -6.76 10.57
CA GLN A 138 5.07 -7.67 11.30
C GLN A 138 5.26 -9.12 10.85
N ILE A 139 5.33 -9.35 9.53
CA ILE A 139 5.62 -10.68 8.97
C ILE A 139 6.95 -11.22 9.49
N LEU A 140 8.02 -10.40 9.41
CA LEU A 140 9.35 -10.82 9.85
C LEU A 140 9.37 -11.12 11.36
N GLU A 141 8.71 -10.29 12.17
CA GLU A 141 8.61 -10.50 13.62
C GLU A 141 7.83 -11.78 13.98
N GLU A 142 6.80 -12.13 13.21
CA GLU A 142 6.05 -13.38 13.38
C GLU A 142 6.88 -14.61 12.97
N VAL A 143 7.55 -14.55 11.81
CA VAL A 143 8.43 -15.61 11.28
C VAL A 143 9.63 -15.89 12.19
N PHE A 144 10.20 -14.85 12.80
CA PHE A 144 11.40 -14.97 13.65
C PHE A 144 11.10 -14.90 15.14
N HIS A 145 9.83 -15.01 15.54
CA HIS A 145 9.46 -14.96 16.95
C HIS A 145 10.11 -16.13 17.73
N PRO A 146 10.78 -15.88 18.88
CA PRO A 146 11.49 -16.92 19.62
C PRO A 146 10.56 -18.04 20.10
N ASP A 147 9.33 -17.68 20.49
CA ASP A 147 8.32 -18.63 20.97
C ASP A 147 7.61 -19.41 19.84
N ARG A 148 7.90 -19.10 18.57
CA ARG A 148 7.33 -19.76 17.38
C ARG A 148 5.80 -19.94 17.46
N PRO A 149 5.04 -18.83 17.60
CA PRO A 149 3.59 -18.91 17.63
C PRO A 149 3.04 -19.46 16.31
N GLU A 150 1.80 -19.94 16.32
CA GLU A 150 1.13 -20.29 15.07
C GLU A 150 0.98 -19.03 14.19
N CYS A 151 1.26 -19.18 12.89
CA CYS A 151 1.13 -18.10 11.92
C CYS A 151 -0.16 -18.24 11.10
N PRO A 152 -1.31 -17.70 11.56
CA PRO A 152 -2.60 -17.96 10.89
C PRO A 152 -2.75 -17.22 9.56
N ASP A 153 -1.97 -16.15 9.35
CA ASP A 153 -2.01 -15.31 8.14
C ASP A 153 -0.98 -15.74 7.09
N ILE A 154 -0.08 -16.65 7.45
CA ILE A 154 0.90 -17.23 6.53
C ILE A 154 0.36 -18.58 6.05
N GLU A 155 -0.05 -18.63 4.78
CA GLU A 155 -0.50 -19.86 4.15
C GLU A 155 0.70 -20.73 3.72
N HIS A 156 0.63 -22.03 4.03
CA HIS A 156 1.60 -23.00 3.58
C HIS A 156 1.05 -23.78 2.38
N THR A 157 1.62 -23.53 1.20
CA THR A 157 1.30 -24.28 -0.03
C THR A 157 2.39 -25.31 -0.31
N SER A 158 2.11 -26.60 -0.06
CA SER A 158 2.97 -27.69 -0.54
C SER A 158 2.68 -28.00 -2.01
N GLY A 159 3.27 -27.26 -2.93
CA GLY A 159 3.12 -27.53 -4.36
C GLY A 159 3.73 -28.88 -4.77
N GLY A 160 2.91 -29.89 -5.07
CA GLY A 160 3.37 -31.13 -5.72
C GLY A 160 2.38 -32.31 -5.69
N LEU A 161 2.57 -33.26 -6.61
CA LEU A 161 1.83 -34.53 -6.81
C LEU A 161 1.54 -35.32 -5.50
N THR A 162 2.34 -35.08 -4.47
CA THR A 162 2.24 -35.64 -3.12
C THR A 162 1.02 -35.15 -2.32
N ASP A 163 0.45 -33.98 -2.64
CA ASP A 163 -0.72 -33.46 -1.91
C ASP A 163 -2.01 -34.20 -2.31
N LEU A 164 -2.11 -34.64 -3.57
CA LEU A 164 -3.20 -35.51 -4.05
C LEU A 164 -3.15 -36.90 -3.40
N LEU A 165 -1.95 -37.43 -3.13
CA LEU A 165 -1.80 -38.69 -2.38
C LEU A 165 -2.10 -38.51 -0.89
N LYS A 166 -1.79 -37.35 -0.32
CA LYS A 166 -2.18 -37.00 1.06
C LYS A 166 -3.71 -36.92 1.19
N THR A 167 -4.43 -36.37 0.22
CA THR A 167 -5.91 -36.31 0.30
C THR A 167 -6.59 -37.69 0.35
N GLY A 168 -5.96 -38.74 -0.18
CA GLY A 168 -6.51 -40.11 -0.15
C GLY A 168 -6.24 -40.90 1.14
N PHE A 169 -5.20 -40.54 1.91
CA PHE A 169 -4.81 -41.24 3.14
C PHE A 169 -4.91 -40.37 4.41
N SER A 170 -5.14 -39.07 4.29
CA SER A 170 -5.10 -38.10 5.39
C SER A 170 -6.48 -37.81 5.98
N MET A 171 -7.15 -38.83 6.52
CA MET A 171 -8.37 -38.61 7.30
C MET A 171 -8.13 -38.47 8.81
N PHE A 172 -6.90 -38.66 9.34
CA PHE A 172 -6.67 -38.69 10.80
C PHE A 172 -5.26 -38.30 11.30
N MET A 173 -4.64 -37.22 10.82
CA MET A 173 -3.51 -36.63 11.54
C MET A 173 -3.59 -35.11 11.53
N LYS A 174 -3.58 -34.50 12.73
CA LYS A 174 -3.30 -33.07 12.92
C LYS A 174 -1.83 -32.84 12.56
N VAL A 175 -1.54 -32.78 11.26
CA VAL A 175 -0.22 -32.37 10.76
C VAL A 175 -0.09 -30.88 11.04
N SER A 176 0.70 -30.53 12.05
CA SER A 176 1.08 -29.14 12.29
C SER A 176 1.75 -28.60 11.03
N ARG A 177 1.29 -27.45 10.55
CA ARG A 177 1.95 -26.76 9.43
C ARG A 177 3.38 -26.44 9.87
N PRO A 178 4.41 -26.74 9.06
CA PRO A 178 5.78 -26.41 9.42
C PRO A 178 5.88 -24.89 9.60
N HIS A 179 6.55 -24.47 10.66
CA HIS A 179 6.80 -23.05 10.88
C HIS A 179 7.83 -22.56 9.85
N PRO A 180 7.73 -21.34 9.31
CA PRO A 180 8.72 -20.83 8.35
C PRO A 180 10.17 -20.97 8.85
N SER A 181 10.39 -20.76 10.15
CA SER A 181 11.71 -20.92 10.80
C SER A 181 12.22 -22.35 10.94
N ASP A 182 11.44 -23.37 10.58
CA ASP A 182 11.91 -24.77 10.56
C ASP A 182 12.84 -25.03 9.36
N ASN A 183 12.93 -24.09 8.42
CA ASN A 183 13.79 -24.15 7.26
C ASN A 183 15.08 -23.35 7.50
N PRO A 184 16.27 -23.89 7.18
CA PRO A 184 17.54 -23.18 7.37
C PRO A 184 17.73 -21.99 6.42
N LEU A 185 16.95 -21.93 5.34
CA LEU A 185 16.99 -20.90 4.31
C LEU A 185 15.60 -20.31 4.08
N LEU A 186 15.47 -19.00 4.17
CA LEU A 186 14.25 -18.26 3.81
C LEU A 186 14.46 -17.46 2.53
N LEU A 187 13.58 -17.65 1.54
CA LEU A 187 13.54 -16.81 0.34
C LEU A 187 12.32 -15.89 0.40
N LEU A 188 12.56 -14.59 0.51
CA LEU A 188 11.51 -13.57 0.50
C LEU A 188 11.36 -12.97 -0.90
N PHE A 189 10.18 -13.12 -1.49
CA PHE A 189 9.81 -12.50 -2.76
C PHE A 189 8.89 -11.30 -2.53
N LEU A 190 9.37 -10.09 -2.79
CA LEU A 190 8.57 -8.87 -2.72
C LEU A 190 8.12 -8.44 -4.11
N VAL A 191 6.82 -8.47 -4.35
CA VAL A 191 6.19 -8.14 -5.63
C VAL A 191 5.74 -6.69 -5.64
N GLY A 192 6.10 -5.94 -6.68
CA GLY A 192 5.63 -4.55 -6.89
C GLY A 192 6.65 -3.47 -6.50
N GLY A 193 7.70 -3.84 -5.79
CA GLY A 193 8.80 -2.94 -5.43
C GLY A 193 9.21 -3.11 -3.97
N VAL A 194 10.31 -2.45 -3.59
CA VAL A 194 10.74 -2.35 -2.19
C VAL A 194 11.29 -0.95 -1.94
N THR A 195 10.94 -0.38 -0.80
CA THR A 195 11.46 0.90 -0.34
C THR A 195 12.83 0.72 0.34
N PRO A 196 13.68 1.76 0.38
CA PRO A 196 14.93 1.70 1.14
C PRO A 196 14.74 1.37 2.63
N SER A 197 13.63 1.80 3.23
CA SER A 197 13.27 1.51 4.62
C SER A 197 12.98 0.03 4.84
N GLU A 198 12.26 -0.61 3.92
CA GLU A 198 11.99 -2.06 3.96
C GLU A 198 13.27 -2.87 3.75
N LEU A 199 14.15 -2.46 2.83
CA LEU A 199 15.43 -3.14 2.64
C LEU A 199 16.32 -3.04 3.89
N ARG A 200 16.32 -1.87 4.55
CA ARG A 200 17.04 -1.68 5.82
C ARG A 200 16.46 -2.58 6.91
N LEU A 201 15.14 -2.64 7.03
CA LEU A 201 14.44 -3.51 7.97
C LEU A 201 14.82 -4.99 7.77
N ILE A 202 14.77 -5.48 6.54
CA ILE A 202 15.19 -6.84 6.18
C ILE A 202 16.62 -7.09 6.67
N ARG A 203 17.56 -6.21 6.33
CA ARG A 203 18.98 -6.36 6.74
C ARG A 203 19.17 -6.40 8.24
N GLU A 204 18.43 -5.56 8.96
CA GLU A 204 18.45 -5.53 10.44
C GLU A 204 17.99 -6.86 11.02
N VAL A 205 16.87 -7.40 10.52
CA VAL A 205 16.34 -8.70 10.96
C VAL A 205 17.31 -9.85 10.65
N VAL A 206 17.88 -9.90 9.43
CA VAL A 206 18.86 -10.93 9.05
C VAL A 206 20.07 -10.90 9.97
N ALA A 207 20.60 -9.72 10.31
CA ALA A 207 21.77 -9.61 11.17
C ALA A 207 21.55 -10.17 12.58
N THR A 208 20.30 -10.25 13.03
CA THR A 208 19.90 -10.76 14.34
C THR A 208 19.35 -12.19 14.31
N SER A 209 19.19 -12.79 13.12
CA SER A 209 18.55 -14.08 12.93
C SER A 209 19.57 -15.22 12.80
N PRO A 210 19.27 -16.43 13.32
CA PRO A 210 20.10 -17.61 13.07
C PRO A 210 19.88 -18.25 11.69
N LEU A 211 18.92 -17.77 10.88
CA LEU A 211 18.63 -18.32 9.55
C LEU A 211 19.35 -17.52 8.44
N ASP A 212 19.77 -18.23 7.40
CA ASP A 212 20.19 -17.58 6.16
C ASP A 212 18.93 -17.07 5.42
N MET A 213 18.89 -15.79 5.11
CA MET A 213 17.75 -15.18 4.39
C MET A 213 18.21 -14.50 3.11
N CYS A 214 17.58 -14.86 2.00
CA CYS A 214 17.78 -14.26 0.69
C CYS A 214 16.53 -13.47 0.28
N CYS A 215 16.71 -12.19 -0.05
CA CYS A 215 15.62 -11.33 -0.53
C CYS A 215 15.72 -11.18 -2.05
N ALA A 216 14.66 -11.54 -2.77
CA ALA A 216 14.50 -11.29 -4.19
C ALA A 216 13.37 -10.28 -4.41
N ILE A 217 13.64 -9.23 -5.17
CA ILE A 217 12.65 -8.20 -5.50
C ILE A 217 12.11 -8.51 -6.89
N LEU A 218 10.82 -8.82 -6.98
CA LEU A 218 10.13 -9.09 -8.24
C LEU A 218 9.36 -7.83 -8.66
N ARG A 219 9.89 -7.12 -9.65
CA ARG A 219 9.13 -6.07 -10.33
C ARG A 219 8.25 -6.74 -11.37
N VAL A 220 6.94 -6.80 -11.11
CA VAL A 220 5.98 -7.25 -12.11
C VAL A 220 5.71 -6.10 -13.07
N PRO A 221 5.88 -6.28 -14.40
CA PRO A 221 5.43 -5.29 -15.36
C PRO A 221 3.90 -5.19 -15.29
N VAL A 222 3.39 -3.97 -15.21
CA VAL A 222 1.95 -3.71 -15.31
C VAL A 222 1.54 -4.04 -16.75
N ASN A 223 0.82 -5.15 -16.95
CA ASN A 223 0.21 -5.46 -18.25
C ASN A 223 -0.88 -4.41 -18.51
N THR A 224 -0.66 -3.52 -19.46
CA THR A 224 -1.75 -2.76 -20.10
C THR A 224 -2.57 -3.73 -20.95
N PRO A 225 -3.91 -3.73 -20.89
CA PRO A 225 -4.70 -4.45 -21.88
C PRO A 225 -4.40 -3.83 -23.25
N CYS A 226 -3.82 -4.61 -24.16
CA CYS A 226 -3.69 -4.21 -25.56
C CYS A 226 -5.10 -4.11 -26.15
N GLU A 227 -5.46 -2.95 -26.70
CA GLU A 227 -6.63 -2.78 -27.55
C GLU A 227 -6.63 -3.85 -28.64
N GLY A 228 -7.74 -4.55 -28.79
CA GLY A 228 -7.94 -5.51 -29.85
C GLY A 228 -7.97 -4.79 -31.19
N ASP A 229 -7.06 -5.17 -32.09
CA ASP A 229 -7.14 -4.86 -33.51
C ASP A 229 -8.49 -5.36 -34.05
N VAL A 230 -9.37 -4.42 -34.38
CA VAL A 230 -10.55 -4.68 -35.22
C VAL A 230 -10.08 -4.67 -36.66
N SER A 231 -9.94 -5.86 -37.25
CA SER A 231 -9.92 -6.05 -38.71
C SER A 231 -11.34 -6.18 -39.26
#